data_AF-A0A1W9V804-F1
#
_entry.id   AF-A0A1W9V804-F1
#
_cell.length_a   1.000
_cell.length_b   1.000
_cell.length_c   1.000
_cell.angle_alpha   90.00
_cell.angle_beta   90.00
_cell.angle_gamma   90.00
#
_symmetry.space_group_name_H-M   'P 1'
#
loop_
_entity.id
_entity.type
_entity.pdbx_description
1 polymer ?
#
loop_
_entity_poly.entity_id
_entity_poly.type
_entity_poly.pdbx_seq_one_letter_code
_entity_poly.pdbx_strand_id
1 'polypeptide(L)'
;MNIREILSDIHALEVELLSFERKYGLRSETLYAAYVSGEEPEDDSWVLDFGEWASIYRTWLARQAEYRNTIQRVQQQTPSLAGLVQVAV
;
A
#
# COMPACT_ATOMS: atom_id res chain seq x y z
N MET A 1 -12.79 -6.62 8.67
CA MET A 1 -12.75 -5.59 7.64
C MET A 1 -13.50 -6.08 6.41
N ASN A 2 -14.33 -5.23 5.81
CA ASN A 2 -14.96 -5.50 4.52
C ASN A 2 -14.08 -4.97 3.37
N ILE A 3 -14.40 -5.34 2.12
CA ILE A 3 -13.61 -4.96 0.93
C ILE A 3 -13.48 -3.44 0.77
N ARG A 4 -14.54 -2.67 1.11
CA ARG A 4 -14.54 -1.19 1.00
C ARG A 4 -13.63 -0.55 2.03
N GLU A 5 -13.61 -1.07 3.26
CA GLU A 5 -12.70 -0.62 4.32
C GLU A 5 -11.25 -0.87 3.92
N ILE A 6 -10.92 -2.09 3.44
CA ILE A 6 -9.56 -2.40 2.96
C ILE A 6 -9.16 -1.47 1.81
N LEU A 7 -10.08 -1.21 0.86
CA LEU A 7 -9.81 -0.31 -0.25
C LEU A 7 -9.59 1.14 0.23
N SER A 8 -10.38 1.60 1.20
CA SER A 8 -10.20 2.93 1.80
C SER A 8 -8.84 3.06 2.50
N ASP A 9 -8.42 2.03 3.23
CA ASP A 9 -7.10 1.96 3.87
C ASP A 9 -5.98 2.03 2.82
N ILE A 10 -6.11 1.27 1.72
CA ILE A 10 -5.14 1.29 0.61
C ILE A 10 -5.00 2.71 0.06
N HIS A 11 -6.10 3.39 -0.24
CA HIS A 11 -6.04 4.75 -0.79
C HIS A 11 -5.45 5.76 0.20
N ALA A 12 -5.75 5.64 1.50
CA ALA A 12 -5.16 6.51 2.52
C ALA A 12 -3.63 6.35 2.56
N LEU A 13 -3.15 5.11 2.59
CA LEU A 13 -1.72 4.80 2.58
C LEU A 13 -1.04 5.27 1.29
N GLU A 14 -1.70 5.18 0.13
CA GLU A 14 -1.18 5.70 -1.14
C GLU A 14 -0.98 7.22 -1.11
N VAL A 15 -1.89 7.97 -0.50
CA VAL A 15 -1.73 9.42 -0.34
C VAL A 15 -0.51 9.75 0.53
N GLU A 16 -0.29 8.98 1.59
CA GLU A 16 0.89 9.15 2.44
C GLU A 16 2.18 8.80 1.67
N LEU A 17 2.23 7.67 0.98
CA LEU A 17 3.36 7.27 0.13
C LEU A 17 3.67 8.34 -0.93
N LEU A 18 2.65 8.88 -1.60
CA LEU A 18 2.81 9.94 -2.59
C LEU A 18 3.48 11.21 -2.02
N SER A 19 3.32 11.48 -0.72
CA SER A 19 4.00 12.62 -0.08
C SER A 19 5.51 12.41 -0.04
N PHE A 20 5.98 11.21 0.30
CA PHE A 20 7.39 10.83 0.26
C PHE A 20 7.93 10.80 -1.17
N GLU A 21 7.18 10.23 -2.12
CA GLU A 21 7.61 10.19 -3.52
C GLU A 21 7.82 11.59 -4.10
N ARG A 22 6.95 12.55 -3.72
CA ARG A 22 7.10 13.96 -4.13
C ARG A 22 8.27 14.64 -3.43
N LYS A 23 8.50 14.35 -2.15
CA LYS A 23 9.61 14.92 -1.37
C LYS A 23 10.96 14.47 -1.93
N TYR A 24 11.09 13.20 -2.28
CA TYR A 24 12.37 12.59 -2.68
C TYR A 24 12.54 12.40 -4.19
N GLY A 25 11.49 12.61 -4.98
CA GLY A 25 11.55 12.44 -6.43
C GLY A 25 11.71 10.99 -6.89
N LEU A 26 11.43 10.02 -6.03
CA LEU A 26 11.60 8.59 -6.27
C LEU A 26 10.29 7.83 -6.03
N ARG A 27 10.07 6.79 -6.81
CA ARG A 27 8.96 5.85 -6.63
C ARG A 27 9.18 5.00 -5.38
N SER A 28 8.12 4.73 -4.63
CA SER A 28 8.20 3.91 -3.42
C SER A 28 8.76 2.51 -3.71
N GLU A 29 8.47 1.94 -4.89
CA GLU A 29 9.05 0.66 -5.29
C GLU A 29 10.59 0.69 -5.38
N THR A 30 11.17 1.82 -5.83
CA THR A 30 12.62 2.01 -5.90
C THR A 30 13.22 2.15 -4.50
N LEU A 31 12.62 2.98 -3.64
CA LEU A 31 13.00 3.11 -2.23
C LEU A 31 12.96 1.76 -1.51
N TYR A 32 11.97 0.92 -1.82
CA TYR A 32 11.81 -0.39 -1.21
C TYR A 32 12.88 -1.39 -1.62
N ALA A 33 13.31 -1.38 -2.88
CA ALA A 33 14.39 -2.23 -3.34
C ALA A 33 15.70 -1.93 -2.58
N ALA A 34 16.04 -0.65 -2.45
CA ALA A 34 17.18 -0.19 -1.66
C ALA A 34 17.05 -0.61 -0.19
N TYR A 35 15.90 -0.35 0.43
CA TYR A 35 15.59 -0.75 1.80
C TYR A 35 15.78 -2.25 2.05
N VAL A 36 15.25 -3.11 1.15
CA VAL A 36 15.36 -4.58 1.29
C VAL A 36 16.79 -5.07 1.08
N SER A 37 17.58 -4.36 0.27
CA SER A 37 18.99 -4.68 0.06
C SER A 37 19.90 -4.32 1.24
N GLY A 38 19.37 -3.60 2.23
CA GLY A 38 20.13 -3.12 3.38
C GLY A 38 20.96 -1.86 3.08
N GLU A 39 20.57 -1.10 2.06
CA GLU A 39 21.18 0.20 1.76
C GLU A 39 20.84 1.17 2.90
N GLU A 40 21.89 1.70 3.55
CA GLU A 40 21.73 2.69 4.60
C GLU A 40 21.55 4.09 3.97
N PRO A 41 20.65 4.92 4.51
CA PRO A 41 20.50 6.29 4.02
C PRO A 41 21.83 7.06 4.23
N GLU A 42 22.38 7.65 3.16
CA GLU A 42 23.68 8.34 3.23
C GLU A 42 23.64 9.64 4.07
N ASP A 43 22.47 10.30 4.08
CA ASP A 43 22.19 11.47 4.90
C ASP A 43 21.44 11.05 6.18
N ASP A 44 21.73 11.65 7.33
CA ASP A 44 20.97 11.38 8.57
C ASP A 44 19.58 12.06 8.52
N SER A 45 19.41 13.10 7.69
CA SER A 45 18.23 13.97 7.66
C SER A 45 16.93 13.30 7.20
N TRP A 46 17.05 12.23 6.40
CA TRP A 46 15.94 11.41 5.90
C TRP A 46 15.82 10.03 6.57
N VAL A 47 16.66 9.69 7.57
CA VAL A 47 16.57 8.38 8.26
C VAL A 47 15.20 8.19 8.93
N LEU A 48 14.67 9.25 9.56
CA LEU A 48 13.35 9.23 10.20
C LEU A 48 12.23 9.02 9.17
N ASP A 49 12.26 9.81 8.09
CA ASP A 49 11.33 9.69 6.97
C ASP A 49 11.38 8.29 6.35
N PHE A 50 12.57 7.71 6.20
CA PHE A 50 12.74 6.39 5.61
C PHE A 50 12.13 5.30 6.48
N GLY A 51 12.28 5.39 7.81
CA GLY A 51 11.62 4.50 8.76
C GLY A 51 10.10 4.59 8.72
N GLU A 52 9.56 5.81 8.70
CA GLU A 52 8.11 6.06 8.60
C GLU A 52 7.56 5.55 7.26
N TRP A 53 8.17 5.95 6.15
CA TRP A 53 7.82 5.50 4.81
C TRP A 53 7.85 3.97 4.70
N ALA A 54 8.88 3.30 5.24
CA ALA A 54 8.98 1.84 5.19
C ALA A 54 7.86 1.15 5.96
N SER A 55 7.44 1.71 7.11
CA SER A 55 6.29 1.22 7.87
C SER A 55 4.98 1.33 7.08
N ILE A 56 4.75 2.50 6.46
CA ILE A 56 3.58 2.77 5.62
C ILE A 56 3.56 1.82 4.42
N TYR A 57 4.69 1.69 3.71
CA TYR A 57 4.79 0.86 2.51
C TYR A 57 4.54 -0.62 2.79
N ARG A 58 5.10 -1.17 3.88
CA ARG A 58 4.82 -2.55 4.31
C ARG A 58 3.35 -2.75 4.67
N THR A 59 2.74 -1.76 5.34
CA THR A 59 1.32 -1.81 5.68
C THR A 59 0.46 -1.78 4.42
N TRP A 60 0.80 -0.95 3.44
CA TRP A 60 0.13 -0.90 2.14
C TRP A 60 0.23 -2.24 1.40
N LEU A 61 1.41 -2.87 1.35
CA LEU A 61 1.58 -4.21 0.78
C LEU A 61 0.70 -5.26 1.47
N ALA A 62 0.62 -5.22 2.80
CA ALA A 62 -0.22 -6.13 3.57
C ALA A 62 -1.72 -5.92 3.26
N ARG A 63 -2.18 -4.66 3.18
CA ARG A 63 -3.57 -4.33 2.82
C ARG A 63 -3.91 -4.73 1.39
N GLN A 64 -3.00 -4.54 0.45
CA GLN A 64 -3.18 -5.04 -0.91
C GLN A 64 -3.30 -6.57 -0.97
N ALA A 65 -2.48 -7.29 -0.21
CA ALA A 65 -2.59 -8.75 -0.12
C ALA A 65 -3.93 -9.17 0.51
N GLU A 66 -4.37 -8.50 1.57
CA GLU A 66 -5.66 -8.73 2.20
C GLU A 66 -6.83 -8.48 1.25
N TYR A 67 -6.78 -7.40 0.47
CA TYR A 67 -7.76 -7.09 -0.56
C TYR A 67 -7.86 -8.20 -1.60
N ARG A 68 -6.72 -8.61 -2.19
CA ARG A 68 -6.69 -9.70 -3.18
C ARG A 68 -7.25 -10.99 -2.62
N ASN A 69 -6.85 -11.38 -1.41
CA ASN A 69 -7.34 -12.59 -0.75
C ASN A 69 -8.84 -12.52 -0.45
N THR A 70 -9.37 -11.34 -0.16
CA THR A 70 -10.80 -11.14 0.11
C THR A 70 -11.62 -11.21 -1.18
N ILE A 71 -11.16 -10.55 -2.25
CA ILE A 71 -11.80 -10.64 -3.58
C ILE A 71 -11.83 -12.08 -4.08
N GLN A 72 -10.72 -12.82 -3.97
CA GLN A 72 -10.66 -14.22 -4.38
C GLN A 72 -11.69 -15.08 -3.63
N ARG A 73 -11.85 -14.88 -2.31
CA ARG A 73 -12.86 -15.57 -1.51
C ARG A 73 -14.28 -15.26 -1.96
N VAL A 74 -14.59 -14.00 -2.27
CA VAL A 74 -15.93 -13.62 -2.76
C VAL A 74 -16.19 -14.19 -4.15
N GLN A 75 -15.20 -14.16 -5.05
CA GLN A 75 -15.33 -14.71 -6.40
C GLN A 75 -15.56 -16.23 -6.42
N GLN A 76 -14.98 -16.97 -5.45
CA GLN A 76 -15.24 -18.40 -5.30
C GLN A 76 -16.71 -18.69 -4.94
N GLN A 77 -17.38 -17.78 -4.22
CA GLN A 77 -18.78 -17.92 -3.81
C GLN A 77 -19.74 -17.39 -4.88
N THR A 78 -19.38 -16.30 -5.54
CA THR A 78 -20.16 -15.64 -6.59
C THR A 78 -19.23 -15.23 -7.72
N PRO A 79 -19.06 -16.07 -8.77
CA PRO A 79 -18.08 -15.84 -9.84
C PRO A 79 -18.58 -14.81 -10.87
N SER A 80 -18.94 -13.61 -10.41
CA SER A 80 -19.34 -12.51 -11.30
C SER A 80 -18.93 -11.15 -10.73
N LEU A 81 -18.64 -10.21 -11.63
CA LEU A 81 -18.37 -8.81 -11.26
C LEU A 81 -19.57 -8.16 -10.57
N ALA A 82 -20.80 -8.57 -10.92
CA ALA A 82 -22.01 -8.09 -10.27
C ALA A 82 -22.04 -8.39 -8.76
N GLY A 83 -21.39 -9.49 -8.32
CA GLY A 83 -21.24 -9.81 -6.90
C GLY A 83 -20.19 -8.97 -6.15
N LEU A 84 -19.33 -8.25 -6.87
CA LEU A 84 -18.24 -7.43 -6.32
C LEU A 84 -18.54 -5.93 -6.39
N VAL A 85 -19.27 -5.51 -7.42
CA VAL A 85 -19.63 -4.10 -7.62
C VAL A 85 -20.64 -3.68 -6.57
N GLN A 86 -20.23 -2.77 -5.70
CA GLN A 86 -21.13 -2.08 -4.79
C GLN A 86 -21.01 -0.58 -5.04
N VAL A 87 -22.03 0.03 -5.64
CA VAL A 87 -22.08 1.49 -5.85
C VAL A 87 -22.15 2.17 -4.48
N ALA A 88 -21.26 3.13 -4.22
CA ALA A 88 -21.39 4.00 -3.06
C ALA A 88 -22.58 4.94 -3.32
N VAL A 89 -23.60 4.89 -2.45
CA VAL A 89 -24.75 5.79 -2.47
C VAL A 89 -24.41 7.03 -1.65
#